data_AF-A0A0Q5W6G3-F1
#
_entry.id   AF-A0A0Q5W6G3-F1
#
_cell.length_a   1.000
_cell.length_b   1.000
_cell.length_c   1.000
_cell.angle_alpha   90.00
_cell.angle_beta   90.00
_cell.angle_gamma   90.00
#
_symmetry.space_group_name_H-M   'P 1'
#
loop_
_entity.id
_entity.type
_entity.pdbx_description
1 polymer ?
#
loop_
_entity_poly.entity_id
_entity_poly.type
_entity_poly.pdbx_seq_one_letter_code
_entity_poly.pdbx_strand_id
1 'polypeptide(L)'
;MLNRHDLLDDAVFAQQNLVQLDGFAEDVGRLTDMITRLSRDIYSLDVSPVVLSQAWQLRDLDIREIRRIEHRLAQRLLPVTAANVVKEARVLAQEVMDKLRARELDLVADRVEHAASGYAFYRKRHLLDETKRPLCESVTDLVSIPALCALQDIVLAEITRRGIALEALPTSNMRISVYQTMAEHHIFRWLGLTGPVLKNRPTVVIGSDDPGIFCTNIRNEYAVISSVLRSDFGKSAAEAALILETLNDNGRIHRFRPNSPAFS
;
A
#
# COMPACT_ATOMS: atom_id res chain seq x y z
N MET A 1 -11.72 8.17 10.18
CA MET A 1 -11.32 7.75 11.54
C MET A 1 -10.71 6.36 11.40
N LEU A 2 -9.45 6.17 11.76
CA LEU A 2 -8.72 4.91 11.60
C LEU A 2 -9.28 3.89 12.62
N ASN A 3 -9.45 2.63 12.25
CA ASN A 3 -9.84 1.61 13.23
C ASN A 3 -8.59 1.00 13.90
N ARG A 4 -8.75 0.39 15.09
CA ARG A 4 -7.61 -0.15 15.85
C ARG A 4 -6.85 -1.28 15.13
N HIS A 5 -7.50 -2.01 14.23
CA HIS A 5 -6.81 -3.06 13.46
C HIS A 5 -5.92 -2.44 12.40
N ASP A 6 -6.41 -1.41 11.69
CA ASP A 6 -5.59 -0.70 10.71
C ASP A 6 -4.40 -0.02 11.41
N LEU A 7 -4.61 0.57 12.59
CA LEU A 7 -3.50 1.11 13.38
C LEU A 7 -2.47 0.03 13.79
N LEU A 8 -2.94 -1.17 14.17
CA LEU A 8 -2.03 -2.29 14.45
C LEU A 8 -1.25 -2.69 13.19
N ASP A 9 -1.91 -2.69 12.04
CA ASP A 9 -1.31 -3.05 10.76
C ASP A 9 -0.25 -2.02 10.34
N ASP A 10 -0.55 -0.73 10.47
CA ASP A 10 0.38 0.37 10.23
C ASP A 10 1.60 0.29 11.17
N ALA A 11 1.36 -0.05 12.44
CA ALA A 11 2.42 -0.21 13.43
C ALA A 11 3.35 -1.39 13.10
N VAL A 12 2.77 -2.53 12.73
CA VAL A 12 3.51 -3.74 12.34
C VAL A 12 4.33 -3.47 11.09
N PHE A 13 3.73 -2.84 10.07
CA PHE A 13 4.43 -2.43 8.86
C PHE A 13 5.59 -1.48 9.17
N ALA A 14 5.35 -0.43 9.96
CA ALA A 14 6.37 0.53 10.33
C ALA A 14 7.53 -0.13 11.10
N GLN A 15 7.20 -0.94 12.11
CA GLN A 15 8.19 -1.57 12.97
C GLN A 15 9.08 -2.55 12.20
N GLN A 16 8.49 -3.39 11.35
CA GLN A 16 9.22 -4.37 10.56
C GLN A 16 10.21 -3.72 9.60
N ASN A 17 9.88 -2.56 9.05
CA ASN A 17 10.75 -1.85 8.12
C ASN A 17 11.83 -1.05 8.85
N LEU A 18 11.47 -0.35 9.93
CA LEU A 18 12.42 0.47 10.68
C LEU A 18 13.47 -0.35 11.44
N VAL A 19 13.14 -1.57 11.88
CA VAL A 19 14.13 -2.44 12.56
C VAL A 19 15.27 -2.89 11.63
N GLN A 20 15.07 -2.82 10.31
CA GLN A 20 16.10 -3.12 9.31
C GLN A 20 16.99 -1.91 9.00
N LEU A 21 16.69 -0.75 9.58
CA LEU A 21 17.39 0.50 9.35
C LEU A 21 18.11 0.95 10.62
N ASP A 22 19.31 1.50 10.45
CA ASP A 22 20.03 2.13 11.55
C ASP A 22 19.40 3.48 11.92
N GLY A 23 19.49 3.87 13.19
CA GLY A 23 19.10 5.20 13.68
C GLY A 23 17.63 5.35 14.12
N PHE A 24 16.82 4.29 14.11
CA PHE A 24 15.40 4.34 14.48
C PHE A 24 15.04 3.51 15.73
N ALA A 25 15.99 3.22 16.61
CA ALA A 25 15.79 2.35 17.77
C ALA A 25 14.65 2.84 18.71
N GLU A 26 14.53 4.16 18.91
CA GLU A 26 13.46 4.74 19.72
C GLU A 26 12.07 4.55 19.08
N ASP A 27 11.94 4.81 17.78
CA ASP A 27 10.70 4.57 17.04
C ASP A 27 10.32 3.09 17.07
N VAL A 28 11.29 2.19 16.88
CA VAL A 28 11.08 0.73 16.96
C VAL A 28 10.60 0.30 18.35
N GLY A 29 11.18 0.84 19.42
CA GLY A 29 10.74 0.58 20.79
C GLY A 29 9.30 1.02 21.02
N ARG A 30 8.96 2.27 20.64
CA ARG A 30 7.61 2.82 20.76
C ARG A 30 6.57 2.01 20.00
N LEU A 31 6.90 1.61 18.76
CA LEU A 31 6.04 0.78 17.94
C LEU A 31 5.86 -0.62 18.53
N THR A 32 6.90 -1.22 19.10
CA THR A 32 6.82 -2.52 19.77
C THR A 32 5.87 -2.50 20.96
N ASP A 33 5.95 -1.46 21.80
CA ASP A 33 5.02 -1.27 22.92
C ASP A 33 3.59 -1.08 22.42
N MET A 34 3.41 -0.31 21.35
CA MET A 34 2.10 -0.07 20.77
C MET A 34 1.48 -1.34 20.17
N ILE A 35 2.27 -2.13 19.44
CA ILE A 35 1.86 -3.44 18.91
C ILE A 35 1.43 -4.35 20.05
N THR A 36 2.20 -4.40 21.14
CA THR A 36 1.87 -5.22 22.31
C THR A 36 0.52 -4.81 22.89
N ARG A 37 0.31 -3.51 23.16
CA ARG A 37 -0.97 -2.99 23.68
C ARG A 37 -2.15 -3.30 22.74
N LEU A 38 -2.01 -2.98 21.45
CA LEU A 38 -3.07 -3.19 20.46
C LEU A 38 -3.38 -4.67 20.26
N SER A 39 -2.37 -5.54 20.27
CA SER A 39 -2.57 -6.98 20.16
C SER A 39 -3.34 -7.55 21.35
N ARG A 40 -3.05 -7.07 22.57
CA ARG A 40 -3.80 -7.43 23.78
C ARG A 40 -5.25 -6.97 23.69
N ASP A 41 -5.48 -5.74 23.24
CA ASP A 41 -6.83 -5.19 23.10
C ASP A 41 -7.66 -5.94 22.04
N ILE A 42 -7.05 -6.29 20.91
CA ILE A 42 -7.75 -6.87 19.75
C ILE A 42 -7.90 -8.39 19.88
N TYR A 43 -6.84 -9.08 20.30
CA TYR A 43 -6.76 -10.54 20.31
C TYR A 43 -6.76 -11.15 21.71
N SER A 44 -6.81 -10.33 22.77
CA SER A 44 -6.69 -10.77 24.17
C SER A 44 -5.40 -11.53 24.47
N LEU A 45 -4.36 -11.27 23.68
CA LEU A 45 -3.06 -11.94 23.73
C LEU A 45 -1.96 -10.95 23.38
N ASP A 46 -0.82 -11.08 24.05
CA ASP A 46 0.39 -10.37 23.65
C ASP A 46 1.01 -11.11 22.46
N VAL A 47 0.80 -10.58 21.25
CA VAL A 47 1.31 -11.19 20.03
C VAL A 47 2.58 -10.48 19.61
N SER A 48 3.65 -11.23 19.36
CA SER A 48 4.92 -10.63 18.97
C SER A 48 4.82 -9.91 17.61
N PRO A 49 5.57 -8.82 17.41
CA PRO A 49 5.63 -8.13 16.12
C PRO A 49 5.99 -9.06 14.95
N VAL A 50 6.85 -10.06 15.18
CA VAL A 50 7.26 -11.05 14.17
C VAL A 50 6.07 -11.90 13.70
N VAL A 51 5.22 -12.38 14.62
CA VAL A 51 4.05 -13.19 14.26
C VAL A 51 3.00 -12.34 13.54
N LEU A 52 2.80 -11.10 13.95
CA LEU A 52 1.87 -10.19 13.29
C LEU A 52 2.38 -9.73 11.91
N SER A 53 3.70 -9.56 11.76
CA SER A 53 4.35 -9.30 10.48
C SER A 53 4.12 -10.45 9.50
N GLN A 54 4.30 -11.70 9.93
CA GLN A 54 3.96 -12.88 9.13
C GLN A 54 2.49 -12.88 8.71
N ALA A 55 1.58 -12.54 9.64
CA ALA A 55 0.16 -12.43 9.34
C ALA A 55 -0.13 -11.32 8.31
N TRP A 56 0.56 -10.18 8.41
CA TRP A 56 0.42 -9.05 7.51
C TRP A 56 0.90 -9.39 6.09
N GLN A 57 2.02 -10.10 5.96
CA GLN A 57 2.59 -10.53 4.68
C GLN A 57 1.68 -11.48 3.89
N LEU A 58 0.81 -12.22 4.56
CA LEU A 58 -0.17 -13.12 3.92
C LEU A 58 -1.31 -12.37 3.19
N ARG A 59 -1.40 -11.04 3.33
CA ARG A 59 -2.43 -10.22 2.67
C ARG A 59 -2.20 -9.99 1.17
N ASP A 60 -1.01 -10.33 0.68
CA ASP A 60 -0.69 -10.32 -0.76
C ASP A 60 -1.36 -11.50 -1.51
N LEU A 61 -1.90 -12.49 -0.77
CA LEU A 61 -2.54 -13.67 -1.35
C LEU A 61 -4.01 -13.41 -1.74
N ASP A 62 -4.51 -14.13 -2.76
CA ASP A 62 -5.95 -14.07 -3.10
C ASP A 62 -6.81 -14.65 -1.96
N ILE A 63 -7.51 -13.76 -1.26
CA ILE A 63 -8.43 -14.10 -0.18
C ILE A 63 -9.54 -15.06 -0.65
N ARG A 64 -9.94 -15.02 -1.92
CA ARG A 64 -10.97 -15.92 -2.45
C ARG A 64 -10.47 -17.36 -2.54
N GLU A 65 -9.23 -17.58 -2.98
CA GLU A 65 -8.65 -18.92 -2.97
C GLU A 65 -8.46 -19.43 -1.55
N ILE A 66 -7.98 -18.59 -0.63
CA ILE A 66 -7.89 -18.98 0.79
C ILE A 66 -9.25 -19.40 1.34
N ARG A 67 -10.31 -18.60 1.12
CA ARG A 67 -11.67 -18.94 1.59
C ARG A 67 -12.20 -20.24 0.96
N ARG A 68 -11.87 -20.54 -0.30
CA ARG A 68 -12.23 -21.81 -0.95
C ARG A 68 -11.55 -22.99 -0.26
N ILE A 69 -10.26 -22.86 0.05
CA ILE A 69 -9.50 -23.89 0.80
C ILE A 69 -10.12 -24.09 2.18
N GLU A 70 -10.35 -23.01 2.94
CA GLU A 70 -10.97 -23.10 4.27
C GLU A 70 -12.35 -23.75 4.23
N HIS A 71 -13.16 -23.44 3.23
CA HIS A 71 -14.48 -24.03 3.05
C HIS A 71 -14.39 -25.53 2.76
N ARG A 72 -13.46 -25.97 1.90
CA ARG A 72 -13.25 -27.40 1.63
C ARG A 72 -12.78 -28.15 2.87
N LEU A 73 -11.89 -27.56 3.67
CA LEU A 73 -11.48 -28.12 4.96
C LEU A 73 -12.68 -28.29 5.91
N ALA A 74 -13.54 -27.26 6.01
CA ALA A 74 -14.73 -27.31 6.85
C ALA A 74 -15.74 -28.39 6.40
N GLN A 75 -15.96 -28.54 5.08
CA GLN A 75 -16.79 -29.61 4.52
C GLN A 75 -16.27 -31.01 4.86
N ARG A 76 -14.95 -31.16 4.98
CA ARG A 76 -14.27 -32.41 5.36
C ARG A 76 -14.14 -32.59 6.88
N LEU A 77 -14.71 -31.70 7.68
CA LEU A 77 -14.61 -31.67 9.14
C LEU A 77 -13.15 -31.59 9.63
N LEU A 78 -12.27 -30.96 8.86
CA LEU A 78 -10.87 -30.73 9.22
C LEU A 78 -10.71 -29.33 9.83
N PRO A 79 -9.87 -29.17 10.87
CA PRO A 79 -9.62 -27.87 11.45
C PRO A 79 -8.86 -26.96 10.47
N VAL A 80 -9.20 -25.68 10.44
CA VAL A 80 -8.54 -24.69 9.59
C VAL A 80 -7.23 -24.23 10.25
N THR A 81 -6.19 -25.03 10.10
CA THR A 81 -4.82 -24.76 10.56
C THR A 81 -3.91 -24.47 9.36
N ALA A 82 -2.78 -23.79 9.59
CA ALA A 82 -1.79 -23.53 8.54
C ALA A 82 -1.38 -24.83 7.82
N ALA A 83 -1.06 -25.89 8.57
CA ALA A 83 -0.67 -27.18 8.01
C ALA A 83 -1.75 -27.80 7.10
N ASN A 84 -3.01 -27.74 7.51
CA ASN A 84 -4.11 -28.26 6.70
C ASN A 84 -4.37 -27.41 5.46
N VAL A 85 -4.21 -26.09 5.56
CA VAL A 85 -4.34 -25.17 4.43
C VAL A 85 -3.24 -25.39 3.40
N VAL A 86 -1.99 -25.55 3.84
CA VAL A 86 -0.85 -25.88 2.96
C VAL A 86 -1.11 -27.20 2.24
N LYS A 87 -1.51 -28.24 2.98
CA LYS A 87 -1.79 -29.55 2.39
C LYS A 87 -2.92 -29.49 1.36
N GLU A 88 -4.02 -28.85 1.69
CA GLU A 88 -5.19 -28.75 0.80
C GLU A 88 -4.92 -27.86 -0.41
N ALA A 89 -4.14 -26.78 -0.26
CA ALA A 89 -3.70 -25.93 -1.36
C ALA A 89 -2.85 -26.71 -2.37
N ARG A 90 -1.88 -27.51 -1.90
CA ARG A 90 -1.06 -28.37 -2.77
C ARG A 90 -1.87 -29.44 -3.51
N VAL A 91 -2.87 -30.03 -2.84
CA VAL A 91 -3.79 -30.98 -3.49
C VAL A 91 -4.60 -30.28 -4.58
N LEU A 92 -5.19 -29.12 -4.27
CA LEU A 92 -5.96 -28.35 -5.23
C LEU A 92 -5.12 -27.91 -6.44
N ALA A 93 -3.86 -27.51 -6.23
CA ALA A 93 -2.96 -27.08 -7.29
C ALA A 93 -2.73 -28.20 -8.33
N GLN A 94 -2.73 -29.47 -7.90
CA GLN A 94 -2.60 -30.64 -8.77
C GLN A 94 -3.91 -31.02 -9.48
N GLU A 95 -5.07 -30.69 -8.90
CA GLU A 95 -6.40 -31.04 -9.43
C GLU A 95 -6.90 -30.02 -10.47
N VAL A 96 -6.49 -28.75 -10.38
CA VAL A 96 -7.02 -27.69 -11.26
C VAL A 96 -6.35 -27.68 -12.64
N MET A 97 -7.17 -27.54 -13.70
CA MET A 97 -6.67 -27.43 -15.08
C MET A 97 -6.13 -26.04 -15.42
N ASP A 98 -6.59 -25.01 -14.73
CA ASP A 98 -6.15 -23.63 -14.93
C ASP A 98 -4.76 -23.42 -14.32
N LYS A 99 -3.77 -23.18 -15.17
CA LYS A 99 -2.36 -22.98 -14.78
C LYS A 99 -2.15 -21.73 -13.93
N LEU A 100 -2.93 -20.66 -14.13
CA LEU A 100 -2.81 -19.46 -13.30
C LEU A 100 -3.32 -19.73 -11.89
N ARG A 101 -4.46 -20.41 -11.80
CA ARG A 101 -5.02 -20.84 -10.52
C ARG A 101 -4.12 -21.83 -9.79
N ALA A 102 -3.51 -22.79 -10.50
CA ALA A 102 -2.55 -23.72 -9.91
C ALA A 102 -1.36 -22.98 -9.26
N ARG A 103 -0.80 -21.98 -9.96
CA ARG A 103 0.28 -21.14 -9.44
C ARG A 103 -0.13 -20.33 -8.20
N GLU A 104 -1.34 -19.80 -8.18
CA GLU A 104 -1.85 -19.09 -7.00
C GLU A 104 -1.98 -20.04 -5.79
N LEU A 105 -2.45 -21.27 -6.02
CA LEU A 105 -2.56 -22.28 -4.96
C LEU A 105 -1.19 -22.72 -4.43
N ASP A 106 -0.21 -22.90 -5.30
CA ASP A 106 1.17 -23.17 -4.90
C ASP A 106 1.75 -21.99 -4.10
N LEU A 107 1.50 -20.75 -4.54
CA LEU A 107 1.90 -19.55 -3.80
C LEU A 107 1.25 -19.49 -2.41
N VAL A 108 -0.03 -19.80 -2.30
CA VAL A 108 -0.73 -19.89 -1.00
C VAL A 108 -0.07 -20.95 -0.12
N ALA A 109 0.20 -22.14 -0.64
CA ALA A 109 0.86 -23.21 0.11
C ALA A 109 2.22 -22.75 0.66
N ASP A 110 3.07 -22.20 -0.21
CA ASP A 110 4.42 -21.79 0.17
C ASP A 110 4.40 -20.64 1.18
N ARG A 111 3.58 -19.61 0.96
CA ARG A 111 3.52 -18.46 1.86
C ARG A 111 2.93 -18.81 3.22
N VAL A 112 1.88 -19.63 3.25
CA VAL A 112 1.28 -20.08 4.52
C VAL A 112 2.23 -21.00 5.29
N GLU A 113 3.03 -21.83 4.61
CA GLU A 113 4.05 -22.66 5.24
C GLU A 113 5.13 -21.81 5.94
N HIS A 114 5.64 -20.77 5.26
CA HIS A 114 6.65 -19.87 5.83
C HIS A 114 6.11 -18.94 6.94
N ALA A 115 4.80 -18.62 6.89
CA ALA A 115 4.12 -17.74 7.85
C ALA A 115 3.14 -18.50 8.76
N ALA A 116 3.43 -19.77 9.07
CA ALA A 116 2.49 -20.67 9.75
C ALA A 116 1.98 -20.12 11.10
N SER A 117 2.84 -19.48 11.89
CA SER A 117 2.48 -18.84 13.16
C SER A 117 1.58 -17.61 12.98
N GLY A 118 1.76 -16.86 11.88
CA GLY A 118 0.94 -15.70 11.54
C GLY A 118 -0.44 -16.06 10.98
N TYR A 119 -0.60 -17.24 10.38
CA TYR A 119 -1.82 -17.63 9.66
C TYR A 119 -3.09 -17.55 10.53
N ALA A 120 -3.00 -17.93 11.81
CA ALA A 120 -4.15 -17.85 12.72
C ALA A 120 -4.63 -16.40 12.93
N PHE A 121 -3.71 -15.43 13.01
CA PHE A 121 -4.03 -14.01 13.18
C PHE A 121 -4.49 -13.37 11.88
N TYR A 122 -3.88 -13.75 10.74
CA TYR A 122 -4.39 -13.41 9.41
C TYR A 122 -5.87 -13.80 9.29
N ARG A 123 -6.19 -15.05 9.62
CA ARG A 123 -7.56 -15.57 9.58
C ARG A 123 -8.49 -14.80 10.51
N LYS A 124 -8.09 -14.58 11.78
CA LYS A 124 -8.89 -13.79 12.74
C LYS A 124 -9.20 -12.40 12.18
N ARG A 125 -8.19 -11.69 11.66
CA ARG A 125 -8.33 -10.36 11.06
C ARG A 125 -9.33 -10.33 9.90
N HIS A 126 -9.31 -11.34 9.03
CA HIS A 126 -10.20 -11.41 7.87
C HIS A 126 -11.61 -11.90 8.17
N LEU A 127 -11.82 -12.56 9.32
CA LEU A 127 -13.16 -12.97 9.79
C LEU A 127 -13.90 -11.87 10.55
N LEU A 128 -13.21 -10.79 10.93
CA LEU A 128 -13.80 -9.70 11.68
C LEU A 128 -14.63 -8.79 10.75
N ASP A 129 -15.90 -8.66 11.12
CA ASP A 129 -16.84 -7.72 10.53
C ASP A 129 -16.29 -6.29 10.63
N GLU A 130 -16.13 -5.64 9.48
CA GLU A 130 -15.54 -4.30 9.39
C GLU A 130 -16.37 -3.27 10.16
N THR A 131 -17.69 -3.47 10.21
CA THR A 131 -18.63 -2.59 10.91
C THR A 131 -18.49 -2.66 12.44
N LYS A 132 -17.84 -3.69 12.95
CA LYS A 132 -17.63 -3.92 14.39
C LYS A 132 -16.23 -3.54 14.87
N ARG A 133 -15.38 -2.99 13.99
CA ARG A 133 -14.02 -2.61 14.36
C ARG A 133 -14.05 -1.32 15.19
N PRO A 134 -13.46 -1.31 16.40
CA PRO A 134 -13.45 -0.11 17.23
C PRO A 134 -12.63 0.98 16.54
N LEU A 135 -13.21 2.17 16.47
CA LEU A 135 -12.53 3.35 15.98
C LEU A 135 -11.44 3.78 16.97
N CYS A 136 -10.36 4.35 16.43
CA CYS A 136 -9.28 4.95 17.19
C CYS A 136 -9.32 6.46 17.01
N GLU A 137 -8.95 7.19 18.07
CA GLU A 137 -8.64 8.61 17.95
C GLU A 137 -7.47 8.80 16.96
N SER A 138 -7.41 9.97 16.33
CA SER A 138 -6.38 10.27 15.33
C SER A 138 -4.99 10.16 15.96
N VAL A 139 -4.22 9.13 15.59
CA VAL A 139 -2.81 9.00 15.97
C VAL A 139 -1.99 9.83 14.99
N THR A 140 -1.64 11.06 15.37
CA THR A 140 -0.87 11.99 14.54
C THR A 140 0.63 11.72 14.55
N ASP A 141 1.13 11.05 15.59
CA ASP A 141 2.57 10.93 15.87
C ASP A 141 2.99 9.46 16.04
N LEU A 142 2.57 8.62 15.09
CA LEU A 142 2.91 7.19 15.08
C LEU A 142 4.43 6.96 15.13
N VAL A 143 5.15 7.74 14.33
CA VAL A 143 6.61 7.69 14.12
C VAL A 143 7.17 9.10 14.02
N SER A 144 8.47 9.25 14.29
CA SER A 144 9.18 10.51 14.06
C SER A 144 9.15 10.93 12.58
N ILE A 145 9.33 12.22 12.28
CA ILE A 145 9.39 12.72 10.89
C ILE A 145 10.48 12.01 10.06
N PRO A 146 11.72 11.80 10.57
CA PRO A 146 12.74 11.03 9.85
C PRO A 146 12.29 9.60 9.54
N ALA A 147 11.66 8.91 10.51
CA ALA A 147 11.14 7.56 10.31
C ALA A 147 10.01 7.52 9.28
N LEU A 148 9.09 8.49 9.31
CA LEU A 148 8.04 8.63 8.30
C LEU A 148 8.64 8.82 6.90
N CYS A 149 9.68 9.65 6.76
CA CYS A 149 10.36 9.84 5.48
C CYS A 149 11.03 8.55 4.99
N ALA A 150 11.65 7.78 5.88
CA ALA A 150 12.26 6.50 5.54
C ALA A 150 11.21 5.46 5.09
N LEU A 151 10.08 5.38 5.79
CA LEU A 151 8.97 4.50 5.43
C LEU A 151 8.35 4.89 4.08
N GLN A 152 8.15 6.18 3.83
CA GLN A 152 7.70 6.68 2.53
C GLN A 152 8.66 6.28 1.41
N ASP A 153 9.97 6.38 1.64
CA ASP A 153 10.98 6.00 0.65
C ASP A 153 10.96 4.50 0.34
N ILE A 154 10.73 3.64 1.35
CA ILE A 154 10.55 2.19 1.18
C ILE A 154 9.31 1.89 0.32
N VAL A 155 8.18 2.54 0.60
CA VAL A 155 6.94 2.36 -0.18
C VAL A 155 7.15 2.81 -1.63
N LEU A 156 7.81 3.95 -1.84
CA LEU A 156 8.12 4.46 -3.18
C LEU A 156 9.11 3.55 -3.93
N ALA A 157 10.07 2.95 -3.23
CA ALA A 157 10.97 1.96 -3.82
C ALA A 157 10.18 0.75 -4.35
N GLU A 158 9.22 0.25 -3.58
CA GLU A 158 8.39 -0.90 -3.97
C GLU A 158 7.46 -0.56 -5.14
N ILE A 159 6.85 0.62 -5.14
CA ILE A 159 6.03 1.14 -6.25
C ILE A 159 6.86 1.19 -7.54
N THR A 160 8.06 1.77 -7.47
CA THR A 160 8.97 1.86 -8.61
C THR A 160 9.44 0.49 -9.08
N ARG A 161 9.79 -0.42 -8.16
CA ARG A 161 10.21 -1.80 -8.48
C ARG A 161 9.11 -2.57 -9.21
N ARG A 162 7.84 -2.33 -8.87
CA ARG A 162 6.68 -2.97 -9.52
C ARG A 162 6.26 -2.28 -10.82
N GLY A 163 6.91 -1.17 -11.22
CA GLY A 163 6.54 -0.41 -12.41
C GLY A 163 5.17 0.27 -12.31
N ILE A 164 4.73 0.57 -11.08
CA ILE A 164 3.44 1.21 -10.82
C ILE A 164 3.60 2.72 -10.97
N ALA A 165 2.78 3.33 -11.82
CA ALA A 165 2.67 4.78 -11.90
C ALA A 165 1.64 5.28 -10.87
N LEU A 166 1.95 6.41 -10.22
CA LEU A 166 1.06 7.09 -9.29
C LEU A 166 0.31 8.19 -10.02
N GLU A 167 -1.01 8.16 -9.96
CA GLU A 167 -1.85 9.23 -10.44
C GLU A 167 -1.93 10.33 -9.38
N ALA A 168 -1.53 11.56 -9.76
CA ALA A 168 -1.66 12.76 -8.95
C ALA A 168 -2.82 13.60 -9.51
N LEU A 169 -3.65 14.11 -8.60
CA LEU A 169 -4.90 14.82 -8.90
C LEU A 169 -4.86 16.23 -8.27
N PRO A 170 -4.07 17.17 -8.83
CA PRO A 170 -3.64 18.36 -8.10
C PRO A 170 -4.80 19.19 -7.55
N THR A 171 -5.76 19.57 -8.40
CA THR A 171 -6.89 20.43 -7.98
C THR A 171 -7.83 19.72 -7.00
N SER A 172 -8.12 18.43 -7.20
CA SER A 172 -8.98 17.70 -6.26
C SER A 172 -8.30 17.52 -4.91
N ASN A 173 -7.02 17.12 -4.91
CA ASN A 173 -6.21 16.99 -3.70
C ASN A 173 -6.13 18.33 -2.95
N MET A 174 -5.92 19.45 -3.63
CA MET A 174 -5.92 20.77 -3.00
C MET A 174 -7.27 21.11 -2.35
N ARG A 175 -8.40 20.69 -2.94
CA ARG A 175 -9.74 21.02 -2.45
C ARG A 175 -10.24 20.14 -1.32
N ILE A 176 -9.78 18.89 -1.22
CA ILE A 176 -10.30 17.91 -0.25
C ILE A 176 -9.28 17.51 0.84
N SER A 177 -8.02 17.92 0.70
CA SER A 177 -6.94 17.54 1.62
C SER A 177 -6.47 18.73 2.46
N VAL A 178 -5.32 18.55 3.12
CA VAL A 178 -4.71 19.50 4.07
C VAL A 178 -3.95 20.64 3.40
N TYR A 179 -3.74 20.60 2.08
CA TYR A 179 -2.97 21.60 1.34
C TYR A 179 -3.66 22.97 1.38
N GLN A 180 -2.93 23.99 1.80
CA GLN A 180 -3.42 25.38 1.76
C GLN A 180 -3.11 26.03 0.41
N THR A 181 -1.97 25.67 -0.17
CA THR A 181 -1.50 26.19 -1.45
C THR A 181 -1.11 25.04 -2.38
N MET A 182 -1.18 25.29 -3.69
CA MET A 182 -0.75 24.26 -4.64
C MET A 182 0.75 23.96 -4.52
N ALA A 183 1.59 24.92 -4.11
CA ALA A 183 3.02 24.71 -3.92
C ALA A 183 3.36 23.66 -2.85
N GLU A 184 2.44 23.41 -1.90
CA GLU A 184 2.57 22.36 -0.87
C GLU A 184 2.26 20.95 -1.40
N HIS A 185 1.69 20.84 -2.61
CA HIS A 185 1.25 19.56 -3.15
C HIS A 185 2.42 18.56 -3.27
N HIS A 186 2.20 17.32 -2.83
CA HIS A 186 3.24 16.29 -2.73
C HIS A 186 3.94 15.98 -4.07
N ILE A 187 3.29 16.26 -5.20
CA ILE A 187 3.88 16.11 -6.54
C ILE A 187 5.22 16.85 -6.67
N PHE A 188 5.36 18.03 -6.06
CA PHE A 188 6.59 18.82 -6.17
C PHE A 188 7.75 18.16 -5.40
N ARG A 189 7.45 17.42 -4.33
CA ARG A 189 8.44 16.57 -3.65
C ARG A 189 8.81 15.35 -4.50
N TRP A 190 7.83 14.72 -5.17
CA TRP A 190 8.12 13.61 -6.10
C TRP A 190 8.93 14.04 -7.33
N LEU A 191 8.76 15.27 -7.80
CA LEU A 191 9.61 15.91 -8.81
C LEU A 191 10.98 16.33 -8.26
N GLY A 192 11.18 16.27 -6.95
CA GLY A 192 12.43 16.63 -6.28
C GLY A 192 12.70 18.12 -6.18
N LEU A 193 11.66 18.93 -6.13
CA LEU A 193 11.74 20.39 -6.07
C LEU A 193 11.63 20.94 -4.65
N THR A 194 11.16 20.14 -3.70
CA THR A 194 10.97 20.55 -2.31
C THR A 194 11.05 19.38 -1.33
N GLY A 195 11.07 19.70 -0.03
CA GLY A 195 10.96 18.77 1.08
C GLY A 195 12.20 17.91 1.33
N PRO A 196 12.13 16.99 2.30
CA PRO A 196 13.18 16.01 2.53
C PRO A 196 13.43 15.18 1.28
N VAL A 197 14.71 15.01 0.94
CA VAL A 197 15.15 14.27 -0.25
C VAL A 197 14.59 12.84 -0.21
N LEU A 198 13.92 12.47 -1.30
CA LEU A 198 13.52 11.08 -1.57
C LEU A 198 14.63 10.39 -2.35
N LYS A 199 15.06 9.21 -1.90
CA LYS A 199 16.00 8.37 -2.66
C LYS A 199 15.28 7.73 -3.85
N ASN A 200 14.01 7.38 -3.66
CA ASN A 200 13.14 6.78 -4.66
C ASN A 200 12.05 7.77 -5.09
N ARG A 201 11.97 8.06 -6.39
CA ARG A 201 10.93 8.92 -6.97
C ARG A 201 9.99 8.08 -7.81
N PRO A 202 8.67 8.18 -7.61
CA PRO A 202 7.70 7.42 -8.38
C PRO A 202 7.60 7.98 -9.79
N THR A 203 7.12 7.13 -10.72
CA THR A 203 6.58 7.64 -11.99
C THR A 203 5.22 8.27 -11.71
N VAL A 204 5.02 9.51 -12.16
CA VAL A 204 3.79 10.28 -11.88
C VAL A 204 3.01 10.53 -13.15
N VAL A 205 1.70 10.35 -13.09
CA VAL A 205 0.72 10.69 -14.12
C VAL A 205 -0.26 11.72 -13.57
N ILE A 206 -0.71 12.67 -14.39
CA ILE A 206 -1.67 13.69 -13.98
C ILE A 206 -3.08 13.30 -14.39
N GLY A 207 -4.02 13.38 -13.46
CA GLY A 207 -5.45 13.24 -13.71
C GLY A 207 -6.24 14.46 -13.24
N SER A 208 -7.45 14.62 -13.78
CA SER A 208 -8.38 15.70 -13.41
C SER A 208 -9.42 15.29 -12.36
N ASP A 209 -9.45 14.01 -11.97
CA ASP A 209 -10.42 13.42 -11.06
C ASP A 209 -11.86 13.62 -11.59
N ASP A 210 -12.65 14.49 -10.95
CA ASP A 210 -14.01 14.88 -11.36
C ASP A 210 -14.07 16.34 -11.87
N PRO A 211 -13.88 16.58 -13.19
CA PRO A 211 -13.98 17.90 -13.82
C PRO A 211 -15.24 18.70 -13.45
N GLY A 212 -16.38 18.02 -13.30
CA GLY A 212 -17.66 18.64 -12.97
C GLY A 212 -17.77 19.11 -11.52
N ILE A 213 -17.15 18.40 -10.57
CA ILE A 213 -17.14 18.76 -9.14
C ILE A 213 -16.09 19.85 -8.90
N PHE A 214 -14.91 19.70 -9.52
CA PHE A 214 -13.78 20.58 -9.27
C PHE A 214 -13.70 21.78 -10.24
N CYS A 215 -14.66 21.91 -11.17
CA CYS A 215 -14.69 22.95 -12.20
C CYS A 215 -13.33 23.10 -12.91
N THR A 216 -12.73 21.96 -13.25
CA THR A 216 -11.38 21.88 -13.84
C THR A 216 -11.41 21.03 -15.11
N ASN A 217 -10.27 20.91 -15.78
CA ASN A 217 -10.03 19.97 -16.87
C ASN A 217 -8.53 19.66 -16.93
N ILE A 218 -8.14 18.65 -17.71
CA ILE A 218 -6.73 18.25 -17.77
C ILE A 218 -5.78 19.39 -18.17
N ARG A 219 -6.19 20.33 -19.04
CA ARG A 219 -5.33 21.47 -19.40
C ARG A 219 -5.11 22.41 -18.22
N ASN A 220 -6.13 22.59 -17.39
CA ASN A 220 -6.03 23.42 -16.19
C ASN A 220 -5.07 22.79 -15.17
N GLU A 221 -5.09 21.46 -14.99
CA GLU A 221 -4.14 20.79 -14.08
C GLU A 221 -2.68 21.06 -14.50
N TYR A 222 -2.37 20.91 -15.79
CA TYR A 222 -1.04 21.23 -16.33
C TYR A 222 -0.71 22.72 -16.22
N ALA A 223 -1.67 23.61 -16.46
CA ALA A 223 -1.47 25.06 -16.35
C ALA A 223 -1.15 25.47 -14.91
N VAL A 224 -1.84 24.90 -13.93
CA VAL A 224 -1.61 25.14 -12.51
C VAL A 224 -0.22 24.65 -12.10
N ILE A 225 0.17 23.43 -12.50
CA ILE A 225 1.54 22.93 -12.26
C ILE A 225 2.57 23.84 -12.91
N SER A 226 2.36 24.26 -14.18
CA SER A 226 3.27 25.20 -14.86
C SER A 226 3.42 26.51 -14.11
N SER A 227 2.32 27.04 -13.58
CA SER A 227 2.33 28.29 -12.83
C SER A 227 3.22 28.15 -11.61
N VAL A 228 2.98 27.13 -10.78
CA VAL A 228 3.71 26.88 -9.54
C VAL A 228 5.20 26.61 -9.79
N LEU A 229 5.54 25.84 -10.84
CA LEU A 229 6.94 25.63 -11.23
C LEU A 229 7.67 26.95 -11.47
N ARG A 230 6.99 27.94 -12.03
CA ARG A 230 7.57 29.25 -12.38
C ARG A 230 7.54 30.23 -11.21
N SER A 231 6.42 30.32 -10.50
CA SER A 231 6.24 31.29 -9.40
C SER A 231 6.94 30.86 -8.13
N ASP A 232 6.88 29.58 -7.77
CA ASP A 232 7.30 29.08 -6.46
C ASP A 232 8.65 28.36 -6.53
N PHE A 233 8.96 27.72 -7.67
CA PHE A 233 10.20 26.96 -7.86
C PHE A 233 11.20 27.61 -8.84
N GLY A 234 10.91 28.83 -9.29
CA GLY A 234 11.83 29.65 -10.10
C GLY A 234 12.22 29.04 -11.45
N LYS A 235 11.45 28.07 -11.96
CA LYS A 235 11.72 27.44 -13.26
C LYS A 235 11.45 28.40 -14.40
N SER A 236 12.32 28.40 -15.39
CA SER A 236 12.06 29.04 -16.67
C SER A 236 10.87 28.39 -17.39
N ALA A 237 10.28 29.08 -18.37
CA ALA A 237 9.21 28.51 -19.18
C ALA A 237 9.64 27.24 -19.91
N ALA A 238 10.90 27.16 -20.36
CA ALA A 238 11.46 25.99 -21.02
C ALA A 238 11.62 24.80 -20.06
N GLU A 239 12.17 25.02 -18.86
CA GLU A 239 12.27 23.95 -17.86
C GLU A 239 10.91 23.43 -17.41
N ALA A 240 9.95 24.34 -17.19
CA ALA A 240 8.59 23.95 -16.84
C ALA A 240 7.95 23.10 -17.94
N ALA A 241 8.11 23.49 -19.22
CA ALA A 241 7.60 22.73 -20.35
C ALA A 241 8.18 21.30 -20.41
N LEU A 242 9.49 21.13 -20.18
CA LEU A 242 10.14 19.81 -20.17
C LEU A 242 9.61 18.90 -19.04
N ILE A 243 9.37 19.46 -17.85
CA ILE A 243 8.77 18.73 -16.73
C ILE A 243 7.34 18.28 -17.10
N LEU A 244 6.54 19.18 -17.67
CA LEU A 244 5.18 18.87 -18.10
C LEU A 244 5.13 17.83 -19.23
N GLU A 245 6.06 17.90 -20.18
CA GLU A 245 6.18 16.91 -21.25
C GLU A 245 6.47 15.52 -20.67
N THR A 246 7.38 15.43 -19.70
CA THR A 246 7.68 14.18 -18.97
C THR A 246 6.42 13.60 -18.29
N LEU A 247 5.65 14.45 -17.59
CA LEU A 247 4.40 14.02 -16.94
C LEU A 247 3.36 13.51 -17.94
N ASN A 248 3.24 14.19 -19.09
CA ASN A 248 2.33 13.79 -20.16
C ASN A 248 2.76 12.48 -20.83
N ASP A 249 4.07 12.31 -21.07
CA ASP A 249 4.61 11.08 -21.62
C ASP A 249 4.43 9.89 -20.68
N ASN A 250 4.59 10.08 -19.37
CA ASN A 250 4.28 9.04 -18.38
C ASN A 250 2.82 8.57 -18.54
N GLY A 251 1.87 9.49 -18.70
CA GLY A 251 0.47 9.15 -18.94
C GLY A 251 0.27 8.32 -20.22
N ARG A 252 0.99 8.68 -21.29
CA ARG A 252 0.94 7.94 -22.57
C ARG A 252 1.53 6.54 -22.47
N ILE A 253 2.62 6.37 -21.71
CA ILE A 253 3.32 5.09 -21.51
C ILE A 253 2.48 4.15 -20.63
N HIS A 254 1.92 4.66 -19.54
CA HIS A 254 1.22 3.86 -18.52
C HIS A 254 -0.29 3.66 -18.79
N ARG A 255 -0.82 4.13 -19.92
CA ARG A 255 -2.23 3.92 -20.27
C ARG A 255 -2.55 2.42 -20.46
N PHE A 256 -3.69 1.97 -19.94
CA PHE A 256 -4.22 0.67 -20.32
C PHE A 256 -4.61 0.68 -21.79
N ARG A 257 -4.04 -0.24 -22.56
CA ARG A 257 -4.43 -0.48 -23.95
C ARG A 257 -5.32 -1.72 -23.98
N PRO A 258 -6.41 -1.71 -24.75
CA PRO A 258 -7.09 -2.96 -25.05
C PRO A 258 -6.06 -3.93 -25.65
N ASN A 259 -6.10 -5.19 -25.24
CA ASN A 259 -5.40 -6.23 -25.98
C ASN A 259 -5.94 -6.16 -27.40
N SER A 260 -5.11 -5.76 -28.37
CA SER A 260 -5.49 -5.93 -29.77
C SER A 260 -5.71 -7.43 -29.96
N PRO A 261 -6.87 -7.90 -30.44
CA PRO A 261 -6.93 -9.26 -30.93
C PRO A 261 -5.88 -9.33 -32.03
N ALA A 262 -4.87 -10.17 -31.84
CA ALA A 262 -4.01 -10.55 -32.93
C ALA A 262 -4.94 -11.21 -33.96
N PHE A 263 -5.25 -10.48 -35.04
CA PHE A 263 -5.73 -11.13 -36.26
C PHE A 263 -4.56 -11.99 -36.75
N SER A 264 -4.60 -13.26 -36.37
CA SER A 264 -3.80 -14.35 -36.96
C SER A 264 -4.66 -15.13 -37.93
#